data_AF-A0A9Q8CL45-F1
#
_entry.id   AF-A0A9Q8CL45-F1
#
_cell.length_a   1.000
_cell.length_b   1.000
_cell.length_c   1.000
_cell.angle_alpha   90.00
_cell.angle_beta   90.00
_cell.angle_gamma   90.00
#
_symmetry.space_group_name_H-M   'P 1'
#
loop_
_entity.id
_entity.type
_entity.pdbx_description
1 polymer ?
#
loop_
_entity_poly.entity_id
_entity_poly.type
_entity_poly.pdbx_seq_one_letter_code
_entity_poly.pdbx_strand_id
1 'polypeptide(L)'
;MYSCTKKLNLKHAYGRQRLIFTSFLITVVTFLISFEVFSSFVNDRFSDHYFLLFLLSCFAVYPLHKLCHVLMFLDDLSSIIIQKVMAMGFLPILNIRLNHPISKGRFLVTLALPFLIISGLTLSAAMMYPVYAHYFLFMFSMNIGISFIDFIYFRYLINSRGCSFVEERKHGLELLTKFDM
;
A
#
# COMPACT_ATOMS: atom_id res chain seq x y z
N MET A 1 -18.02 11.88 23.42
CA MET A 1 -18.46 12.36 22.08
C MET A 1 -17.23 12.52 21.19
N TYR A 2 -17.28 12.22 19.89
CA TYR A 2 -16.15 12.45 18.98
C TYR A 2 -16.33 13.77 18.24
N SER A 3 -15.29 14.61 18.20
CA SER A 3 -15.28 15.79 17.33
C SER A 3 -14.23 15.64 16.24
N CYS A 4 -14.55 16.11 15.04
CA CYS A 4 -13.63 16.13 13.92
C CYS A 4 -12.71 17.36 13.99
N THR A 5 -11.41 17.10 14.10
CA THR A 5 -10.41 18.15 14.26
C THR A 5 -9.70 18.46 12.93
N LYS A 6 -9.41 17.45 12.11
CA LYS A 6 -8.70 17.62 10.84
C LYS A 6 -9.22 16.69 9.76
N LYS A 7 -9.13 17.12 8.50
CA LYS A 7 -9.54 16.35 7.32
C LYS A 7 -8.44 16.37 6.27
N LEU A 8 -8.22 15.23 5.61
CA LEU A 8 -7.34 15.12 4.45
C LEU A 8 -8.08 14.44 3.31
N ASN A 9 -8.21 15.15 2.19
CA ASN A 9 -8.73 14.57 0.94
C ASN A 9 -7.59 14.52 -0.08
N LEU A 10 -7.11 13.31 -0.41
CA LEU A 10 -5.97 13.13 -1.31
C LEU A 10 -6.24 13.67 -2.72
N LYS A 11 -7.48 13.52 -3.22
CA LYS A 11 -7.84 14.00 -4.56
C LYS A 11 -7.77 15.52 -4.65
N HIS A 12 -8.19 16.20 -3.59
CA HIS A 12 -8.15 17.66 -3.51
C HIS A 12 -6.73 18.18 -3.25
N ALA A 13 -5.99 17.54 -2.35
CA ALA A 13 -4.67 18.00 -1.94
C ALA A 13 -3.57 17.79 -3.01
N TYR A 14 -3.56 16.61 -3.65
CA TYR A 14 -2.49 16.23 -4.58
C TYR A 14 -2.96 16.07 -6.02
N GLY A 15 -4.24 15.78 -6.24
CA GLY A 15 -4.78 15.48 -7.57
C GLY A 15 -4.52 14.02 -7.97
N ARG A 16 -5.56 13.36 -8.48
CA ARG A 16 -5.51 11.92 -8.83
C ARG A 16 -4.41 11.58 -9.84
N GLN A 17 -4.27 12.38 -10.89
CA GLN A 17 -3.30 12.11 -11.96
C GLN A 17 -1.86 12.22 -11.48
N ARG A 18 -1.56 13.21 -10.64
CA ARG A 18 -0.23 13.38 -10.04
C ARG A 18 0.12 12.20 -9.15
N LEU A 19 -0.81 11.72 -8.33
CA LEU A 19 -0.58 10.55 -7.48
C LEU A 19 -0.24 9.29 -8.30
N ILE A 20 -1.00 9.01 -9.36
CA ILE A 20 -0.75 7.84 -10.23
C ILE A 20 0.61 7.98 -10.92
N PHE A 21 0.90 9.15 -11.46
CA PHE A 21 2.17 9.40 -12.15
C PHE A 21 3.38 9.28 -11.20
N THR A 22 3.30 9.87 -10.01
CA THR A 22 4.35 9.76 -9.00
C THR A 22 4.54 8.33 -8.53
N SER A 23 3.46 7.58 -8.28
CA SER A 23 3.51 6.16 -7.91
C SER A 23 4.22 5.32 -8.99
N PHE A 24 3.88 5.54 -10.26
CA PHE A 24 4.55 4.89 -11.40
C PHE A 24 6.04 5.24 -11.47
N LEU A 25 6.40 6.51 -11.36
CA LEU A 25 7.80 6.95 -11.37
C LEU A 25 8.60 6.32 -10.22
N ILE A 26 8.02 6.26 -9.02
CA ILE A 26 8.64 5.62 -7.86
C ILE A 26 8.92 4.14 -8.18
N THR A 27 7.95 3.40 -8.73
CA THR A 27 8.16 2.00 -9.14
C THR A 27 9.33 1.87 -10.11
N VAL A 28 9.36 2.68 -11.18
CA VAL A 28 10.44 2.60 -12.18
C VAL A 28 11.80 2.89 -11.56
N VAL A 29 11.93 3.98 -10.81
CA VAL A 29 13.20 4.37 -10.18
C VAL A 29 13.66 3.32 -9.17
N THR A 30 12.75 2.83 -8.33
CA THR A 30 13.04 1.78 -7.36
C THR A 30 13.48 0.49 -8.04
N PHE A 31 12.85 0.09 -9.14
CA PHE A 31 13.27 -1.09 -9.90
C PHE A 31 14.70 -0.92 -10.42
N LEU A 32 14.99 0.19 -11.12
CA LEU A 32 16.32 0.45 -11.68
C LEU A 32 17.41 0.41 -10.61
N ILE A 33 17.21 1.10 -9.49
CA ILE A 33 18.19 1.13 -8.40
C ILE A 33 18.35 -0.25 -7.77
N SER A 34 17.25 -0.91 -7.41
CA SER A 34 17.32 -2.21 -6.72
C SER A 34 17.88 -3.32 -7.60
N PHE A 35 17.55 -3.32 -8.90
CA PHE A 35 18.09 -4.25 -9.88
C PHE A 35 19.59 -4.06 -10.08
N GLU A 36 20.05 -2.82 -10.28
CA GLU A 36 21.46 -2.53 -10.47
C GLU A 36 22.29 -2.91 -9.23
N VAL A 37 21.80 -2.55 -8.05
CA VAL A 37 22.44 -2.93 -6.78
C VAL A 37 22.54 -4.45 -6.68
N PHE A 38 21.47 -5.18 -6.94
CA PHE A 38 21.50 -6.64 -6.86
C PHE A 38 22.45 -7.27 -7.90
N SER A 39 22.40 -6.79 -9.15
CA SER A 39 23.25 -7.27 -10.24
C SER A 39 24.74 -7.01 -9.99
N SER A 40 25.10 -6.00 -9.19
CA SER A 40 26.50 -5.77 -8.81
C SER A 40 27.06 -6.81 -7.84
N PHE A 41 26.20 -7.48 -7.06
CA PHE A 41 26.60 -8.48 -6.07
C PHE A 41 26.49 -9.92 -6.60
N VAL A 42 25.68 -10.16 -7.62
CA VAL A 42 25.36 -11.49 -8.14
C VAL A 42 25.83 -11.61 -9.59
N ASN A 43 26.74 -12.55 -9.84
CA ASN A 43 27.32 -12.81 -11.17
C ASN A 43 26.56 -13.87 -11.99
N ASP A 44 25.41 -14.33 -11.50
CA ASP A 44 24.61 -15.33 -12.19
C ASP A 44 23.89 -14.75 -13.40
N ARG A 45 23.68 -15.58 -14.42
CA ARG A 45 22.84 -15.21 -15.56
C ARG A 45 21.37 -15.30 -15.16
N PHE A 46 20.63 -14.23 -15.39
CA PHE A 46 19.18 -14.20 -15.18
C PHE A 46 18.46 -15.10 -16.20
N SER A 47 17.45 -15.83 -15.75
CA SER A 47 16.63 -16.71 -16.60
C SER A 47 15.23 -16.15 -16.77
N ASP A 48 14.75 -16.09 -18.02
CA ASP A 48 13.39 -15.65 -18.34
C ASP A 48 12.33 -16.77 -18.23
N HIS A 49 12.70 -17.92 -17.65
CA HIS A 49 11.78 -19.02 -17.45
C HIS A 49 10.65 -18.59 -16.50
N TYR A 50 9.41 -19.00 -16.78
CA TYR A 50 8.19 -18.61 -16.05
C TYR A 50 7.71 -17.16 -16.23
N PHE A 51 8.07 -16.50 -17.33
CA PHE A 51 7.58 -15.15 -17.65
C PHE A 51 6.05 -14.97 -17.51
N LEU A 52 5.24 -15.95 -17.91
CA LEU A 52 3.78 -15.89 -17.75
C LEU A 52 3.34 -15.87 -16.27
N LEU A 53 4.02 -16.63 -15.41
CA LEU A 53 3.76 -16.63 -13.97
C LEU A 53 4.15 -15.28 -13.35
N PHE A 54 5.26 -14.70 -13.82
CA PHE A 54 5.65 -13.34 -13.44
C PHE A 54 4.55 -12.33 -13.80
N LEU A 55 4.02 -12.36 -15.02
CA LEU A 55 2.95 -11.46 -15.45
C LEU A 55 1.70 -11.60 -14.58
N LEU A 56 1.28 -12.84 -14.27
CA LEU A 56 0.18 -13.11 -13.36
C LEU A 56 0.46 -12.55 -11.95
N SER A 57 1.70 -12.69 -11.48
CA SER A 57 2.13 -12.19 -10.17
C SER A 57 2.04 -10.66 -10.10
N CYS A 58 2.40 -9.93 -11.17
CA CYS A 58 2.24 -8.48 -11.23
C CYS A 58 0.79 -8.03 -11.01
N PHE A 59 -0.18 -8.75 -11.59
CA PHE A 59 -1.60 -8.50 -11.32
C PHE A 59 -2.00 -8.86 -9.88
N ALA A 60 -1.34 -9.85 -9.28
CA ALA A 60 -1.59 -10.28 -7.91
C ALA A 60 -1.02 -9.35 -6.83
N VAL A 61 -0.04 -8.47 -7.14
CA VAL A 61 0.52 -7.52 -6.15
C VAL A 61 -0.56 -6.67 -5.51
N TYR A 62 -1.44 -6.08 -6.32
CA TYR A 62 -2.48 -5.19 -5.83
C TYR A 62 -3.48 -5.87 -4.88
N PRO A 63 -4.10 -7.03 -5.22
CA PRO A 63 -4.96 -7.73 -4.29
C PRO A 63 -4.19 -8.22 -3.06
N LEU A 64 -2.96 -8.71 -3.18
CA LEU A 64 -2.14 -9.11 -2.03
C LEU A 64 -1.87 -7.93 -1.08
N HIS A 65 -1.53 -6.77 -1.63
CA HIS A 65 -1.34 -5.55 -0.86
C HIS A 65 -2.61 -5.16 -0.08
N LYS A 66 -3.79 -5.26 -0.70
CA LYS A 66 -5.06 -5.03 0.00
C LYS A 66 -5.38 -6.10 1.03
N LEU A 67 -5.07 -7.36 0.75
CA LEU A 67 -5.28 -8.45 1.71
C LEU A 67 -4.43 -8.21 2.95
N CYS A 68 -3.19 -7.75 2.81
CA CYS A 68 -2.35 -7.34 3.94
C CYS A 68 -3.00 -6.26 4.81
N HIS A 69 -3.66 -5.25 4.23
CA HIS A 69 -4.44 -4.28 5.01
C HIS A 69 -5.58 -4.95 5.77
N VAL A 70 -6.30 -5.89 5.15
CA VAL A 70 -7.41 -6.62 5.79
C VAL A 70 -6.93 -7.52 6.93
N LEU A 71 -5.71 -8.08 6.86
CA LEU A 71 -5.16 -8.94 7.91
C LEU A 71 -5.10 -8.24 9.29
N MET A 72 -4.91 -6.92 9.33
CA MET A 72 -4.92 -6.16 10.59
C MET A 72 -6.30 -5.97 11.20
N PHE A 73 -7.35 -6.25 10.45
CA PHE A 73 -8.75 -6.08 10.86
C PHE A 73 -9.50 -7.41 10.86
N LEU A 74 -8.79 -8.54 11.01
CA LEU A 74 -9.42 -9.86 11.14
C LEU A 74 -10.36 -9.94 12.35
N ASP A 75 -10.05 -9.20 13.42
CA ASP A 75 -10.89 -9.14 14.62
C ASP A 75 -12.19 -8.32 14.39
N ASP A 76 -12.18 -7.42 13.40
CA ASP A 76 -13.25 -6.44 13.14
C ASP A 76 -13.92 -6.64 11.77
N LEU A 77 -13.82 -7.86 11.19
CA LEU A 77 -14.34 -8.20 9.86
C LEU A 77 -15.82 -7.86 9.67
N SER A 78 -16.62 -7.96 10.74
CA SER A 78 -18.06 -7.66 10.73
C SER A 78 -18.39 -6.19 10.44
N SER A 79 -17.41 -5.30 10.58
CA SER A 79 -17.56 -3.86 10.40
C SER A 79 -16.95 -3.34 9.08
N ILE A 80 -16.43 -4.24 8.25
CA ILE A 80 -15.88 -3.91 6.94
C ILE A 80 -17.00 -3.72 5.92
N ILE A 81 -17.11 -2.51 5.35
CA ILE A 81 -17.88 -2.28 4.13
C ILE A 81 -16.96 -2.37 2.93
N ILE A 82 -17.24 -3.33 2.06
CA ILE A 82 -16.67 -3.40 0.72
C ILE A 82 -17.57 -2.59 -0.22
N GLN A 83 -17.17 -1.35 -0.53
CA GLN A 83 -17.83 -0.56 -1.56
C GLN A 83 -17.17 -0.83 -2.91
N LYS A 84 -17.90 -1.47 -3.84
CA LYS A 84 -17.48 -1.56 -5.25
C LYS A 84 -17.51 -0.16 -5.85
N VAL A 85 -16.35 0.41 -6.16
CA VAL A 85 -16.28 1.59 -7.01
C VAL A 85 -16.17 1.08 -8.43
N MET A 86 -17.31 0.89 -9.10
CA MET A 86 -17.30 0.64 -10.54
C MET A 86 -16.76 1.90 -11.23
N ALA A 87 -15.46 1.90 -11.53
CA ALA A 87 -14.91 2.68 -12.62
C ALA A 87 -14.96 1.76 -13.85
N MET A 88 -15.49 2.28 -14.97
CA MET A 88 -15.61 1.55 -16.24
C MET A 88 -14.26 0.94 -16.66
N GLY A 89 -14.07 -0.36 -16.44
CA GLY A 89 -12.84 -1.08 -16.79
C GLY A 89 -12.80 -2.51 -16.24
N PHE A 90 -11.88 -3.33 -16.76
CA PHE A 90 -11.77 -4.78 -16.50
C PHE A 90 -11.39 -5.13 -15.04
N LEU A 91 -10.83 -4.18 -14.27
CA LEU A 91 -10.41 -4.41 -12.88
C LEU A 91 -11.33 -3.67 -11.89
N PRO A 92 -12.08 -4.39 -11.03
CA PRO A 92 -12.93 -3.76 -10.03
C PRO A 92 -12.07 -3.08 -8.96
N ILE A 93 -12.14 -1.76 -8.87
CA ILE A 93 -11.52 -1.01 -7.77
C ILE A 93 -12.40 -1.20 -6.53
N LEU A 94 -12.06 -2.18 -5.70
CA LEU A 94 -12.71 -2.42 -4.41
C LEU A 94 -12.27 -1.37 -3.42
N ASN A 95 -13.19 -0.65 -2.80
CA ASN A 95 -12.89 0.27 -1.71
C ASN A 95 -13.34 -0.37 -0.40
N ILE A 96 -12.39 -1.01 0.29
CA ILE A 96 -12.60 -1.67 1.57
C ILE A 96 -12.46 -0.59 2.64
N ARG A 97 -13.47 -0.42 3.49
CA ARG A 97 -13.46 0.55 4.58
C ARG A 97 -14.03 -0.04 5.85
N LEU A 98 -13.65 0.53 6.98
CA LEU A 98 -14.24 0.23 8.28
C LEU A 98 -15.26 1.29 8.65
N ASN A 99 -16.37 0.84 9.23
CA ASN A 99 -17.51 1.70 9.62
C ASN A 99 -17.35 2.44 10.94
N HIS A 100 -16.24 2.24 11.64
CA HIS A 100 -16.05 2.75 12.98
C HIS A 100 -14.68 3.44 13.09
N PRO A 101 -14.54 4.39 14.03
CA PRO A 101 -13.28 5.09 14.25
C PRO A 101 -12.24 4.16 14.87
N ILE A 102 -11.04 4.13 14.28
CA ILE A 102 -9.93 3.26 14.69
C ILE A 102 -8.89 4.10 15.42
N SER A 103 -8.20 3.52 16.40
CA SER A 103 -7.09 4.23 17.04
C SER A 103 -5.99 4.56 16.04
N LYS A 104 -5.44 5.77 16.16
CA LYS A 104 -4.38 6.27 15.27
C LYS A 104 -3.18 5.33 15.17
N GLY A 105 -2.79 4.71 16.29
CA GLY A 105 -1.68 3.77 16.33
C GLY A 105 -1.93 2.51 15.51
N ARG A 106 -3.10 1.87 15.67
CA ARG A 106 -3.49 0.68 14.88
C ARG A 106 -3.54 1.00 13.40
N PHE A 107 -4.08 2.17 13.04
CA PHE A 107 -4.13 2.61 11.65
C PHE A 107 -2.74 2.83 11.04
N LEU A 108 -1.80 3.43 11.79
CA LEU A 108 -0.40 3.58 11.35
C LEU A 108 0.28 2.24 11.08
N VAL A 109 0.07 1.24 11.94
CA VAL A 109 0.61 -0.12 11.74
C VAL A 109 0.03 -0.74 10.48
N THR A 110 -1.28 -0.59 10.26
CA THR A 110 -1.97 -1.10 9.07
C THR A 110 -1.37 -0.53 7.79
N LEU A 111 -1.12 0.79 7.75
CA LEU A 111 -0.50 1.45 6.60
C LEU A 111 0.92 0.93 6.29
N ALA A 112 1.70 0.57 7.32
CA ALA A 112 3.07 0.10 7.14
C ALA A 112 3.16 -1.40 6.78
N LEU A 113 2.17 -2.19 7.19
CA LEU A 113 2.18 -3.64 7.08
C LEU A 113 2.39 -4.20 5.66
N PRO A 114 1.62 -3.80 4.63
CA PRO A 114 1.80 -4.36 3.29
C PRO A 114 3.17 -4.04 2.70
N PHE A 115 3.70 -2.85 3.02
CA PHE A 115 5.06 -2.48 2.65
C PHE A 115 6.06 -3.44 3.28
N LEU A 116 6.00 -3.68 4.59
CA LEU A 116 6.95 -4.54 5.29
C LEU A 116 6.87 -6.00 4.85
N ILE A 117 5.66 -6.57 4.79
CA ILE A 117 5.46 -8.00 4.50
C ILE A 117 5.82 -8.31 3.06
N ILE A 118 5.21 -7.63 2.08
CA ILE A 118 5.40 -7.96 0.66
C ILE A 118 6.84 -7.66 0.28
N SER A 119 7.40 -6.51 0.71
CA SER A 119 8.78 -6.17 0.39
C SER A 119 9.76 -7.16 1.00
N GLY A 120 9.58 -7.53 2.27
CA GLY A 120 10.41 -8.52 2.95
C GLY A 120 10.39 -9.87 2.25
N LEU A 121 9.20 -10.35 1.86
CA LEU A 121 9.04 -11.60 1.12
C LEU A 121 9.67 -11.56 -0.28
N THR A 122 9.50 -10.47 -1.02
CA THR A 122 10.10 -10.34 -2.36
C THR A 122 11.62 -10.23 -2.31
N LEU A 123 12.18 -9.49 -1.35
CA LEU A 123 13.62 -9.36 -1.20
C LEU A 123 14.27 -10.66 -0.71
N SER A 124 13.64 -11.37 0.24
CA SER A 124 14.14 -12.68 0.66
C SER A 124 14.08 -13.70 -0.47
N ALA A 125 13.00 -13.71 -1.27
CA ALA A 125 12.90 -14.56 -2.45
C ALA A 125 13.97 -14.24 -3.50
N ALA A 126 14.28 -12.96 -3.72
CA ALA A 126 15.38 -12.55 -4.62
C ALA A 126 16.74 -13.10 -4.17
N MET A 127 16.99 -13.13 -2.86
CA MET A 127 18.23 -13.69 -2.30
C MET A 127 18.27 -15.22 -2.36
N MET A 128 17.14 -15.90 -2.13
CA MET A 128 17.06 -17.37 -2.18
C MET A 128 17.12 -17.92 -3.61
N TYR A 129 16.60 -17.18 -4.58
CA TYR A 129 16.51 -17.58 -5.99
C TYR A 129 17.10 -16.51 -6.92
N PRO A 130 18.44 -16.29 -6.89
CA PRO A 130 19.10 -15.20 -7.60
C PRO A 130 18.86 -15.21 -9.12
N VAL A 131 18.72 -16.40 -9.71
CA VAL A 131 18.43 -16.61 -11.14
C VAL A 131 17.12 -15.90 -11.59
N TYR A 132 16.14 -15.76 -10.69
CA TYR A 132 14.85 -15.11 -10.94
C TYR A 132 14.72 -13.76 -10.20
N ALA A 133 15.82 -13.22 -9.66
CA ALA A 133 15.78 -12.03 -8.81
C ALA A 133 15.14 -10.81 -9.49
N HIS A 134 15.34 -10.63 -10.80
CA HIS A 134 14.73 -9.54 -11.56
C HIS A 134 13.20 -9.51 -11.46
N TYR A 135 12.53 -10.67 -11.43
CA TYR A 135 11.07 -10.74 -11.21
C TYR A 135 10.69 -10.30 -9.81
N PHE A 136 11.39 -10.79 -8.79
CA PHE A 136 11.12 -10.44 -7.41
C PHE A 136 11.40 -8.96 -7.11
N LEU A 137 12.47 -8.39 -7.68
CA LEU A 137 12.81 -6.97 -7.55
C LEU A 137 11.80 -6.06 -8.26
N PHE A 138 11.26 -6.51 -9.40
CA PHE A 138 10.16 -5.82 -10.05
C PHE A 138 8.91 -5.80 -9.14
N MET A 139 8.55 -6.93 -8.57
CA MET A 139 7.43 -7.05 -7.63
C MET A 139 7.61 -6.18 -6.38
N PHE A 140 8.83 -6.15 -5.83
CA PHE A 140 9.24 -5.25 -4.73
C PHE A 140 8.99 -3.78 -5.11
N SER A 141 9.47 -3.36 -6.29
CA SER A 141 9.32 -1.99 -6.78
C SER A 141 7.84 -1.59 -7.02
N MET A 142 7.01 -2.52 -7.50
CA MET A 142 5.57 -2.32 -7.64
C MET A 142 4.91 -2.10 -6.28
N ASN A 143 5.25 -2.92 -5.29
CA ASN A 143 4.71 -2.78 -3.94
C ASN A 143 5.09 -1.42 -3.33
N ILE A 144 6.31 -0.94 -3.54
CA ILE A 144 6.76 0.39 -3.10
C ILE A 144 5.94 1.51 -3.75
N GLY A 145 5.75 1.44 -5.08
CA GLY A 145 4.93 2.43 -5.79
C GLY A 145 3.48 2.44 -5.30
N ILE A 146 2.86 1.28 -5.07
CA ILE A 146 1.49 1.17 -4.55
C ILE A 146 1.42 1.74 -3.12
N SER A 147 2.40 1.40 -2.28
CA SER A 147 2.50 1.85 -0.88
C SER A 147 2.79 3.34 -0.74
N PHE A 148 3.14 4.06 -1.83
CA PHE A 148 3.37 5.51 -1.81
C PHE A 148 2.16 6.28 -1.23
N ILE A 149 0.95 5.88 -1.58
CA ILE A 149 -0.27 6.52 -1.08
C ILE A 149 -0.37 6.32 0.45
N ASP A 150 -0.03 5.14 0.93
CA ASP A 150 -0.03 4.80 2.35
C ASP A 150 1.01 5.63 3.10
N PHE A 151 2.18 5.89 2.50
CA PHE A 151 3.19 6.78 3.08
C PHE A 151 2.74 8.24 3.19
N ILE A 152 1.94 8.74 2.24
CA ILE A 152 1.33 10.08 2.37
C ILE A 152 0.42 10.12 3.60
N TYR A 153 -0.44 9.11 3.76
CA TYR A 153 -1.32 9.01 4.92
C TYR A 153 -0.54 8.85 6.23
N PHE A 154 0.48 8.00 6.24
CA PHE A 154 1.34 7.76 7.37
C PHE A 154 2.03 9.05 7.85
N ARG A 155 2.62 9.81 6.92
CA ARG A 155 3.25 11.11 7.19
C ARG A 155 2.24 12.11 7.75
N TYR A 156 1.05 12.19 7.15
CA TYR A 156 0.00 13.10 7.61
C TYR A 156 -0.44 12.79 9.04
N LEU A 157 -0.58 11.49 9.37
CA LEU A 157 -0.96 11.03 10.70
C LEU A 157 0.12 11.36 11.72
N ILE A 158 1.38 11.05 11.47
CA ILE A 158 2.48 11.38 12.41
C ILE A 158 2.51 12.88 12.71
N ASN A 159 2.36 13.73 11.69
CA ASN A 159 2.37 15.18 11.86
C ASN A 159 1.13 15.73 12.57
N SER A 160 0.04 14.96 12.62
CA SER A 160 -1.21 15.37 13.25
C SER A 160 -1.22 15.05 14.76
N ARG A 161 -0.78 16.02 15.57
CA ARG A 161 -0.86 15.96 17.04
C ARG A 161 -2.30 16.21 17.55
N GLY A 162 -2.66 15.61 18.68
CA GLY A 162 -3.93 15.86 19.40
C GLY A 162 -5.16 15.06 18.90
N CYS A 163 -4.99 14.16 17.94
CA CYS A 163 -6.07 13.29 17.44
C CYS A 163 -5.77 11.84 17.82
N SER A 164 -6.74 11.17 18.46
CA SER A 164 -6.57 9.79 18.95
C SER A 164 -7.17 8.76 18.00
N PHE A 165 -8.12 9.17 17.16
CA PHE A 165 -8.88 8.28 16.29
C PHE A 165 -8.87 8.75 14.83
N VAL A 166 -9.01 7.79 13.91
CA VAL A 166 -9.01 7.97 12.46
C VAL A 166 -10.28 7.33 11.92
N GLU A 167 -10.98 8.05 11.05
CA GLU A 167 -12.14 7.55 10.32
C GLU A 167 -11.89 7.66 8.81
N GLU A 168 -12.06 6.57 8.08
CA GLU A 168 -11.91 6.53 6.63
C GLU A 168 -13.17 7.01 5.91
N ARG A 169 -13.00 7.97 4.99
CA ARG A 169 -14.05 8.45 4.09
C ARG A 169 -13.73 8.08 2.64
N LYS A 170 -14.72 8.18 1.75
CA LYS A 170 -14.63 7.80 0.33
C LYS A 170 -13.44 8.38 -0.43
N HIS A 171 -12.96 9.55 -0.04
CA HIS A 171 -11.89 10.28 -0.73
C HIS A 171 -10.77 10.72 0.20
N GLY A 172 -10.73 10.24 1.44
CA GLY A 172 -9.80 10.77 2.43
C GLY A 172 -9.96 10.22 3.84
N LEU A 173 -9.31 10.91 4.77
CA LEU A 173 -9.29 10.59 6.19
C LEU A 173 -9.82 11.76 7.00
N GLU A 174 -10.58 11.46 8.05
CA GLU A 174 -10.97 12.40 9.10
C GLU A 174 -10.31 11.99 10.41
N LEU A 175 -9.75 12.97 11.11
CA LEU A 175 -9.09 12.78 12.40
C LEU A 175 -10.00 13.26 13.51
N LEU A 176 -10.22 12.37 14.47
CA LEU A 176 -11.19 12.55 15.55
C LEU A 176 -10.47 12.63 16.90
N THR A 177 -10.97 13.52 17.75
CA THR A 177 -10.58 13.62 19.16
C THR A 177 -11.77 13.17 20.01
N LYS A 178 -11.52 12.28 20.97
CA LYS A 178 -12.53 11.84 21.93
C LYS A 178 -12.61 12.86 23.06
N PHE A 179 -13.80 13.40 23.28
CA PHE A 179 -14.12 14.15 24.49
C PHE A 179 -14.79 13.21 25.47
N ASP A 180 -14.16 13.02 26.63
CA ASP A 180 -14.80 12.45 27.80
C ASP A 180 -15.55 13.62 28.48
N MET A 181 -16.88 13.47 28.62
CA MET A 181 -17.71 14.37 29.43
C MET A 181 -17.78 13.81 30.85
#